data_AF-A0A6J1S7T0-F1
#
_entry.id   AF-A0A6J1S7T0-F1
#
_cell.length_a   1.000
_cell.length_b   1.000
_cell.length_c   1.000
_cell.angle_alpha   90.00
_cell.angle_beta   90.00
_cell.angle_gamma   90.00
#
_symmetry.space_group_name_H-M   'P 1'
#
loop_
_entity.id
_entity.type
_entity.pdbx_description
1 polymer ?
#
loop_
_entity_poly.entity_id
_entity_poly.type
_entity_poly.pdbx_seq_one_letter_code
_entity_poly.pdbx_strand_id
1 'polypeptide(L)'
;MTKSTSRNPFINYYLKVARGMRGRRVTYIAKVAARRWRAMSQTQRLDYYRACGVSYNWGSALPSGRRRCSSGLHGRAPAVSRSPFINFFVHMYKQMGRDMPVTKVARMAARRWRCMGVPERRTYFEAACRFGYRRSRRSSRRRR
;
A
#
# COMPACT_ATOMS: atom_id res chain seq x y z
N MET A 1 -7.34 -37.50 -6.22
CA MET A 1 -6.75 -36.43 -5.39
C MET A 1 -6.48 -35.20 -6.24
N THR A 2 -7.35 -34.19 -6.22
CA THR A 2 -7.19 -32.96 -7.02
C THR A 2 -6.07 -32.09 -6.43
N LYS A 3 -4.92 -31.98 -7.13
CA LYS A 3 -3.90 -30.98 -6.81
C LYS A 3 -4.52 -29.62 -7.09
N SER A 4 -5.10 -28.99 -6.08
CA SER A 4 -5.55 -27.59 -6.14
C SER A 4 -4.31 -26.70 -6.22
N THR A 5 -3.78 -26.54 -7.43
CA THR A 5 -2.64 -25.67 -7.72
C THR A 5 -3.20 -24.25 -7.81
N SER A 6 -3.02 -23.47 -6.75
CA SER A 6 -3.36 -22.05 -6.78
C SER A 6 -2.57 -21.38 -7.91
N ARG A 7 -3.19 -20.41 -8.62
CA ARG A 7 -2.50 -19.57 -9.61
C ARG A 7 -1.32 -18.79 -9.01
N ASN A 8 -1.24 -18.67 -7.69
CA ASN A 8 -0.14 -17.99 -7.02
C ASN A 8 0.94 -18.99 -6.55
N PRO A 9 2.19 -18.90 -7.06
CA PRO A 9 3.27 -19.83 -6.71
C PRO A 9 3.64 -19.80 -5.22
N PHE A 10 3.47 -18.65 -4.56
CA PHE A 10 3.67 -18.55 -3.11
C PHE A 10 2.62 -19.34 -2.33
N ILE A 11 1.37 -19.41 -2.80
CA ILE A 11 0.31 -20.17 -2.12
C ILE A 11 0.61 -21.66 -2.18
N ASN A 12 1.11 -22.16 -3.32
CA ASN A 12 1.54 -23.56 -3.44
C ASN A 12 2.71 -23.88 -2.51
N TYR A 13 3.68 -22.95 -2.41
CA TYR A 13 4.76 -23.08 -1.44
C TYR A 13 4.27 -23.04 0.02
N TYR A 14 3.37 -22.11 0.34
CA TYR A 14 2.76 -21.99 1.66
C TYR A 14 2.04 -23.28 2.06
N LEU A 15 1.27 -23.88 1.15
CA LEU A 15 0.58 -25.15 1.39
C LEU A 15 1.57 -26.29 1.64
N LYS A 16 2.70 -26.33 0.92
CA LYS A 16 3.79 -27.29 1.19
C LYS A 16 4.36 -27.10 2.60
N VAL A 17 4.63 -25.87 3.02
CA VAL A 17 5.15 -25.56 4.37
C VAL A 17 4.10 -25.90 5.45
N ALA A 18 2.84 -25.56 5.22
CA ALA A 18 1.75 -25.79 6.17
C ALA A 18 1.51 -27.29 6.45
N ARG A 19 1.70 -28.16 5.46
CA ARG A 19 1.59 -29.62 5.64
C ARG A 19 2.59 -30.17 6.67
N GLY A 20 3.81 -29.62 6.70
CA GLY A 20 4.85 -30.01 7.66
C GLY A 20 4.75 -29.31 9.02
N MET A 21 3.77 -28.42 9.23
CA MET A 21 3.61 -27.63 10.45
C MET A 21 2.19 -27.74 11.02
N ARG A 22 1.55 -28.91 10.86
CA ARG A 22 0.22 -29.19 11.41
C ARG A 22 0.19 -28.95 12.92
N GLY A 23 -0.88 -28.32 13.41
CA GLY A 23 -1.03 -27.93 14.82
C GLY A 23 -0.40 -26.60 15.23
N ARG A 24 0.37 -25.93 14.35
CA ARG A 24 0.88 -24.58 14.62
C ARG A 24 -0.11 -23.51 14.18
N ARG A 25 -0.08 -22.34 14.84
CA ARG A 25 -0.94 -21.19 14.47
C ARG A 25 -0.68 -20.78 13.02
N VAL A 26 -1.74 -20.63 12.25
CA VAL A 26 -1.70 -20.22 10.83
C VAL A 26 -0.84 -18.98 10.61
N THR A 27 -0.93 -17.99 11.50
CA THR A 27 -0.14 -16.75 11.43
C THR A 27 1.37 -17.00 11.57
N TYR A 28 1.78 -17.99 12.36
CA TYR A 28 3.17 -18.39 12.51
C TYR A 28 3.68 -19.11 11.25
N ILE A 29 2.90 -20.06 10.73
CA ILE A 29 3.22 -20.77 9.48
C ILE A 29 3.38 -19.78 8.32
N ALA A 30 2.48 -18.81 8.20
CA ALA A 30 2.56 -17.78 7.17
C ALA A 30 3.83 -16.91 7.28
N LYS A 31 4.25 -16.54 8.50
CA LYS A 31 5.51 -15.80 8.73
C LYS A 31 6.72 -16.62 8.31
N VAL A 32 6.77 -17.90 8.69
CA VAL A 32 7.88 -18.81 8.34
C VAL A 32 7.93 -19.02 6.82
N ALA A 33 6.80 -19.30 6.19
CA ALA A 33 6.70 -19.47 4.75
C ALA A 33 7.13 -18.20 4.00
N ALA A 34 6.67 -17.01 4.42
CA ALA A 34 7.06 -15.75 3.80
C ALA A 34 8.57 -15.45 3.93
N ARG A 35 9.16 -15.74 5.10
CA ARG A 35 10.60 -15.55 5.32
C ARG A 35 11.41 -16.50 4.42
N ARG A 36 11.06 -17.77 4.40
CA ARG A 36 11.74 -18.78 3.57
C ARG A 36 11.57 -18.50 2.08
N TRP A 37 10.38 -18.08 1.64
CA TRP A 37 10.13 -17.69 0.25
C TRP A 37 11.04 -16.55 -0.20
N ARG A 38 11.24 -15.51 0.62
CA ARG A 38 12.13 -14.38 0.30
C ARG A 38 13.60 -14.78 0.29
N ALA A 39 14.01 -15.71 1.14
CA ALA A 39 15.37 -16.24 1.17
C ALA A 39 15.65 -17.27 0.06
N MET A 40 14.60 -17.85 -0.53
CA MET A 40 14.71 -18.83 -1.61
C MET A 40 15.31 -18.21 -2.87
N SER A 41 16.24 -18.92 -3.50
CA SER A 41 16.84 -18.53 -4.77
C SER A 41 15.82 -18.50 -5.91
N GLN A 42 16.10 -17.75 -6.96
CA GLN A 42 15.19 -17.61 -8.10
C GLN A 42 14.95 -18.95 -8.80
N THR A 43 15.98 -19.78 -8.95
CA THR A 43 15.91 -21.14 -9.51
C THR A 43 14.91 -22.01 -8.77
N GLN A 44 14.97 -22.03 -7.44
CA GLN A 44 14.03 -22.78 -6.60
C GLN A 44 12.59 -22.26 -6.68
N ARG A 45 12.39 -20.96 -6.94
CA ARG A 45 11.05 -20.41 -7.14
C ARG A 45 10.46 -20.82 -8.49
N LEU A 46 11.28 -21.01 -9.52
CA LEU A 46 10.82 -21.37 -10.87
C LEU A 46 10.00 -22.66 -10.90
N ASP A 47 10.33 -23.64 -10.05
CA ASP A 47 9.53 -24.87 -9.95
C ASP A 47 8.08 -24.58 -9.54
N TYR A 48 7.86 -23.63 -8.64
CA TYR A 48 6.53 -23.20 -8.24
C TYR A 48 5.84 -22.36 -9.31
N TYR A 49 6.58 -21.55 -10.08
CA TYR A 49 6.03 -20.80 -11.22
C TYR A 49 5.58 -21.74 -12.35
N ARG A 50 6.41 -22.73 -12.70
CA ARG A 50 6.10 -23.79 -13.67
C ARG A 50 4.86 -24.57 -13.26
N ALA A 51 4.76 -24.95 -11.98
CA ALA A 51 3.59 -25.65 -11.45
C ALA A 51 2.29 -24.81 -11.54
N CYS A 52 2.39 -23.48 -11.57
CA CYS A 52 1.25 -22.57 -11.72
C CYS A 52 0.88 -22.26 -13.18
N GLY A 53 1.68 -22.69 -14.16
CA GLY A 53 1.52 -22.26 -15.56
C GLY A 53 1.72 -20.74 -15.75
N VAL A 54 2.40 -20.07 -14.81
CA VAL A 54 2.66 -18.63 -14.86
C VAL A 54 4.08 -18.42 -15.40
N SER A 55 4.18 -17.88 -16.62
CA SER A 55 5.44 -17.39 -17.17
C SER A 55 5.98 -16.24 -16.29
N TYR A 56 7.30 -16.23 -16.09
CA TYR A 56 8.01 -15.27 -15.24
C TYR A 56 8.05 -13.87 -15.88
N ASN A 57 6.90 -13.21 -16.00
CA ASN A 57 6.79 -11.82 -16.42
C ASN A 57 6.31 -10.95 -15.25
N TRP A 58 7.09 -10.89 -14.18
CA TRP A 58 6.84 -10.01 -13.01
C TRP A 58 7.41 -8.60 -13.17
N GLY A 59 7.32 -8.06 -14.40
CA GLY A 59 7.68 -6.69 -14.75
C GLY A 59 6.57 -5.88 -15.44
N SER A 60 5.48 -6.51 -15.86
CA SER A 60 4.47 -5.85 -16.68
C SER A 60 3.09 -6.03 -16.07
N ALA A 61 2.55 -4.93 -15.56
CA ALA A 61 1.20 -4.79 -15.01
C ALA A 61 0.90 -5.67 -13.77
N LEU A 62 1.20 -5.13 -12.58
CA LEU A 62 0.21 -5.24 -11.51
C LEU A 62 -1.10 -4.69 -12.11
N PRO A 63 -2.18 -5.49 -12.27
CA PRO A 63 -3.46 -4.88 -12.47
C PRO A 63 -3.65 -3.99 -11.26
N SER A 64 -3.92 -2.71 -11.52
CA SER A 64 -4.31 -1.67 -10.57
C SER A 64 -5.36 -2.25 -9.64
N GLY A 65 -4.91 -2.95 -8.60
CA GLY A 65 -5.78 -3.65 -7.69
C GLY A 65 -6.65 -2.57 -7.12
N ARG A 66 -7.96 -2.63 -7.43
CA ARG A 66 -8.98 -1.86 -6.73
C ARG A 66 -8.62 -2.00 -5.27
N ARG A 67 -8.05 -0.94 -4.69
CA ARG A 67 -7.84 -0.86 -3.25
C ARG A 67 -9.26 -0.92 -2.72
N ARG A 68 -9.68 -2.09 -2.22
CA ARG A 68 -10.82 -2.13 -1.32
C ARG A 68 -10.41 -1.19 -0.19
N CYS A 69 -11.04 -0.04 -0.15
CA CYS A 69 -11.00 0.83 1.00
C CYS A 69 -11.43 -0.04 2.16
N SER A 70 -10.48 -0.44 3.01
CA SER A 70 -10.78 -1.03 4.29
C SER A 70 -11.56 0.03 5.06
N SER A 71 -12.88 -0.05 5.00
CA SER A 71 -13.82 0.60 5.91
C SER A 71 -13.51 0.07 7.31
N GLY A 72 -12.56 0.73 7.95
CA GLY A 72 -11.96 0.33 9.22
C GLY A 72 -10.91 1.33 9.68
N LEU A 73 -11.19 2.63 9.51
CA LEU A 73 -10.43 3.71 10.12
C LEU A 73 -11.17 4.19 11.38
N HIS A 74 -11.19 3.37 12.44
CA HIS A 74 -11.31 3.87 13.81
C HIS A 74 -9.97 4.44 14.27
N GLY A 75 -9.52 5.47 13.57
CA GLY A 75 -8.37 6.28 13.94
C GLY A 75 -8.53 7.59 13.21
N ARG A 76 -8.71 8.69 13.97
CA ARG A 76 -8.80 10.06 13.46
C ARG A 76 -7.89 10.22 12.24
N ALA A 77 -8.49 10.50 11.08
CA ALA A 77 -7.73 10.76 9.87
C ALA A 77 -6.66 11.82 10.18
N PRO A 78 -5.41 11.61 9.72
CA PRO A 78 -4.36 12.58 9.99
C PRO A 78 -4.76 13.93 9.42
N ALA A 79 -4.58 15.00 10.20
CA ALA A 79 -4.93 16.36 9.81
C ALA A 79 -4.20 16.87 8.56
N VAL A 80 -3.15 16.16 8.11
CA VAL A 80 -2.30 16.49 6.96
C VAL A 80 -2.01 15.21 6.17
N SER A 81 -2.25 15.25 4.87
CA SER A 81 -1.96 14.20 3.89
C SER A 81 -0.49 14.21 3.45
N ARG A 82 -0.01 13.07 2.94
CA ARG A 82 1.31 12.96 2.29
C ARG A 82 1.33 13.58 0.89
N SER A 83 0.15 13.86 0.32
CA SER A 83 0.07 14.58 -0.94
C SER A 83 -0.04 16.08 -0.67
N PRO A 84 0.90 16.90 -1.17
CA PRO A 84 0.86 18.34 -0.99
C PRO A 84 -0.39 18.96 -1.66
N PHE A 85 -0.82 18.40 -2.79
CA PHE A 85 -2.07 18.79 -3.43
C PHE A 85 -3.29 18.53 -2.54
N ILE A 86 -3.35 17.39 -1.84
CA ILE A 86 -4.48 17.10 -0.93
C ILE A 86 -4.50 18.08 0.24
N ASN A 87 -3.33 18.50 0.74
CA ASN A 87 -3.25 19.53 1.79
C ASN A 87 -3.78 20.88 1.29
N PHE A 88 -3.41 21.26 0.06
CA PHE A 88 -3.93 22.46 -0.58
C PHE A 88 -5.45 22.39 -0.81
N PHE A 89 -5.95 21.27 -1.31
CA PHE A 89 -7.37 21.06 -1.50
C PHE A 89 -8.16 21.18 -0.18
N VAL A 90 -7.67 20.56 0.90
CA VAL A 90 -8.30 20.67 2.23
C VAL A 90 -8.25 22.11 2.75
N HIS A 91 -7.17 22.85 2.50
CA HIS A 91 -7.07 24.26 2.86
C HIS A 91 -8.10 25.12 2.10
N MET A 92 -8.20 24.96 0.78
CA MET A 92 -9.22 25.62 -0.04
C MET A 92 -10.64 25.24 0.39
N TYR A 93 -10.89 23.98 0.70
CA TYR A 93 -12.21 23.50 1.12
C TYR A 93 -12.63 24.08 2.47
N LYS A 94 -11.68 24.32 3.39
CA LYS A 94 -11.96 24.99 4.67
C LYS A 94 -12.25 26.49 4.49
N GLN A 95 -11.62 27.14 3.52
CA GLN A 95 -11.80 28.57 3.25
C GLN A 95 -13.10 28.88 2.51
N MET A 96 -13.50 28.02 1.57
CA MET A 96 -14.67 28.26 0.71
C MET A 96 -16.01 27.82 1.33
N GLY A 97 -16.00 27.31 2.56
CA GLY A 97 -17.20 26.84 3.24
C GLY A 97 -17.81 25.57 2.63
N ARG A 98 -18.73 24.95 3.36
CA ARG A 98 -19.48 23.76 2.90
C ARG A 98 -20.50 24.07 1.80
N ASP A 99 -20.67 25.34 1.45
CA ASP A 99 -21.71 25.82 0.53
C ASP A 99 -21.45 25.43 -0.92
N MET A 100 -20.21 25.02 -1.24
CA MET A 100 -19.88 24.47 -2.55
C MET A 100 -19.73 22.96 -2.52
N PRO A 101 -20.25 22.25 -3.54
CA PRO A 101 -20.06 20.82 -3.65
C PRO A 101 -18.57 20.51 -3.78
N VAL A 102 -18.15 19.48 -3.04
CA VAL A 102 -16.74 19.02 -2.95
C VAL A 102 -16.10 18.86 -4.34
N THR A 103 -16.86 18.37 -5.32
CA THR A 103 -16.42 18.18 -6.71
C THR A 103 -16.06 19.49 -7.41
N LYS A 104 -16.80 20.58 -7.15
CA LYS A 104 -16.52 21.91 -7.69
C LYS A 104 -15.25 22.48 -7.06
N VAL A 105 -15.12 22.36 -5.75
CA VAL A 105 -13.90 22.80 -5.02
C VAL A 105 -12.67 22.01 -5.50
N ALA A 106 -12.80 20.71 -5.75
CA ALA A 106 -11.70 19.88 -6.26
C ALA A 106 -11.26 20.31 -7.66
N ARG A 107 -12.20 20.65 -8.57
CA ARG A 107 -11.89 21.16 -9.90
C ARG A 107 -11.19 22.53 -9.83
N MET A 108 -11.67 23.41 -8.95
CA MET A 108 -11.06 24.72 -8.73
C MET A 108 -9.64 24.58 -8.15
N ALA A 109 -9.46 23.72 -7.16
CA ALA A 109 -8.17 23.41 -6.58
C ALA A 109 -7.20 22.84 -7.63
N ALA A 110 -7.66 21.94 -8.51
CA ALA A 110 -6.82 21.39 -9.58
C ALA A 110 -6.40 22.44 -10.63
N ARG A 111 -7.27 23.41 -10.95
CA ARG A 111 -6.92 24.52 -11.84
C ARG A 111 -5.91 25.45 -11.16
N ARG A 112 -6.21 25.90 -9.94
CA ARG A 112 -5.33 26.81 -9.18
C ARG A 112 -3.98 26.18 -8.87
N TRP A 113 -3.95 24.90 -8.52
CA TRP A 113 -2.72 24.16 -8.28
C TRP A 113 -1.81 24.15 -9.51
N ARG A 114 -2.36 24.00 -10.72
CA ARG A 114 -1.57 24.03 -11.97
C ARG A 114 -0.95 25.41 -12.22
N CYS A 115 -1.67 26.47 -11.90
CA CYS A 115 -1.19 27.85 -12.06
C CYS A 115 -0.28 28.33 -10.92
N MET A 116 -0.30 27.67 -9.76
CA MET A 116 0.54 28.04 -8.62
C MET A 116 2.03 27.84 -8.93
N GLY A 117 2.84 28.81 -8.54
CA GLY A 117 4.30 28.71 -8.64
C GLY A 117 4.91 27.75 -7.61
N VAL A 118 6.18 27.39 -7.83
CA VAL A 118 6.99 26.63 -6.85
C VAL A 118 6.99 27.26 -5.44
N PRO A 119 7.15 28.59 -5.25
CA PRO A 119 7.17 29.17 -3.90
C PRO A 119 5.85 28.99 -3.14
N GLU A 120 4.71 29.10 -3.82
CA GLU A 120 3.38 28.95 -3.21
C GLU A 120 3.06 27.49 -2.86
N ARG A 121 3.58 26.55 -3.66
CA ARG A 121 3.43 25.11 -3.40
C ARG A 121 4.28 24.66 -2.21
N ARG A 122 5.39 25.35 -1.93
CA ARG A 122 6.40 24.97 -0.93
C ARG A 122 5.79 24.68 0.44
N THR A 123 4.89 25.53 0.91
CA THR A 123 4.20 25.36 2.21
C THR A 123 3.47 24.02 2.31
N TYR A 124 2.84 23.57 1.22
CA TYR A 124 2.12 22.30 1.18
C TYR A 124 3.05 21.10 1.04
N PHE A 125 4.18 21.27 0.36
CA PHE A 125 5.26 20.28 0.30
C PHE A 125 5.90 20.08 1.67
N GLU A 126 6.23 21.16 2.38
CA GLU A 126 6.81 21.10 3.72
C GLU A 126 5.87 20.43 4.73
N ALA A 127 4.57 20.75 4.66
CA ALA A 127 3.54 20.08 5.46
C ALA A 127 3.48 18.56 5.19
N ALA A 128 3.55 18.16 3.92
CA ALA A 128 3.56 16.75 3.52
C ALA A 128 4.84 16.02 3.98
N CYS A 129 6.01 16.67 3.88
CA CYS A 129 7.30 16.15 4.31
C CYS A 129 7.39 15.94 5.83
N ARG A 130 6.85 16.89 6.63
CA ARG A 130 6.82 16.80 8.10
C ARG A 130 6.07 15.56 8.60
N PHE A 131 5.06 15.09 7.86
CA PHE A 131 4.33 13.87 8.16
C PHE A 131 5.15 12.59 7.88
N GLY A 132 5.97 12.60 6.81
CA GLY A 132 6.91 11.52 6.51
C GLY A 132 7.90 11.28 7.66
N TYR A 133 8.42 12.36 8.26
CA TYR A 133 9.41 12.31 9.34
C TYR A 133 8.83 11.79 10.67
N ARG A 134 7.60 12.18 11.05
CA ARG A 134 6.98 11.78 12.33
C ARG A 134 6.70 10.27 12.44
N ARG A 135 6.41 9.58 11.33
CA ARG A 135 6.13 8.14 11.33
C ARG A 135 7.40 7.29 11.47
N SER A 136 8.54 7.79 10.98
CA SER A 136 9.85 7.14 11.16
C SER A 136 10.21 7.05 12.65
N ARG A 137 10.08 8.16 13.40
CA ARG A 137 10.36 8.21 14.85
C ARG A 137 9.46 7.33 15.72
N ARG A 138 8.18 7.16 15.36
CA ARG A 138 7.28 6.24 16.10
C ARG A 138 7.60 4.77 15.83
N SER A 139 8.12 4.45 14.66
CA SER A 139 8.49 3.07 14.30
C SER A 139 9.77 2.62 14.98
N SER A 140 10.69 3.54 15.29
CA SER A 140 11.92 3.26 16.04
C SER A 140 11.69 3.13 17.55
N ARG A 141 10.75 3.89 18.14
CA ARG A 141 10.40 3.74 19.58
C ARG A 141 9.67 2.45 19.93
N ARG A 142 8.97 1.81 19.00
CA ARG A 142 8.31 0.50 19.21
C ARG A 142 9.25 -0.71 19.02
N ARG A 143 10.51 -0.47 18.68
CA ARG A 143 11.54 -1.49 18.47
C ARG A 143 12.64 -1.47 19.54
N ARG A 144 12.49 -0.59 20.54
CA ARG A 144 13.21 -0.66 21.81
C ARG A 144 12.22 -1.14 22.85
#